data_AF-A0AAP3A3R9-F1
#
_entry.id   AF-A0AAP3A3R9-F1
#
_cell.length_a   1.000
_cell.length_b   1.000
_cell.length_c   1.000
_cell.angle_alpha   90.00
_cell.angle_beta   90.00
_cell.angle_gamma   90.00
#
_symmetry.space_group_name_H-M   'P 1'
#
loop_
_entity.id
_entity.type
_entity.pdbx_description
1 polymer ?
#
loop_
_entity_poly.entity_id
_entity_poly.type
_entity_poly.pdbx_seq_one_letter_code
_entity_poly.pdbx_strand_id
1 'polypeptide(L)'
;LLNYEQTEKLRAICLPDGSANKKLVGKSPSALLEAAGLPLPAKAPRLLIAVVDANDRWVTCEQLMPMLPIVKVNDFDSALTLALKVEDGLHHTAIMHSQNVSR
;
A
#
# COMPACT_ATOMS: atom_id res chain seq x y z
N LEU A 1 -0.16 -1.63 12.27
CA LEU A 1 0.98 -2.09 11.45
C LEU A 1 0.81 -3.58 11.24
N LEU A 2 0.87 -4.03 9.99
CA LEU A 2 0.73 -5.45 9.64
C LEU A 2 2.10 -6.14 9.74
N ASN A 3 2.10 -7.39 10.19
CA ASN A 3 3.25 -8.27 10.05
C ASN A 3 3.26 -8.93 8.66
N TYR A 4 4.33 -9.66 8.34
CA TYR A 4 4.49 -10.32 7.04
C TYR A 4 3.32 -11.25 6.70
N GLU A 5 2.94 -12.16 7.60
CA GLU A 5 1.85 -13.13 7.36
C GLU A 5 0.50 -12.43 7.10
N GLN A 6 0.20 -11.37 7.85
CA GLN A 6 -1.01 -10.57 7.67
C GLN A 6 -1.01 -9.86 6.31
N THR A 7 0.13 -9.30 5.91
CA THR A 7 0.30 -8.65 4.60
C THR A 7 0.10 -9.63 3.46
N GLU A 8 0.63 -10.86 3.57
CA GLU A 8 0.45 -11.91 2.55
C GLU A 8 -1.03 -12.32 2.42
N LYS A 9 -1.73 -12.56 3.54
CA LYS A 9 -3.16 -12.90 3.54
C LYS A 9 -4.01 -11.80 2.91
N LEU A 10 -3.72 -10.54 3.24
CA LEU A 10 -4.37 -9.39 2.61
C LEU A 10 -4.02 -9.30 1.12
N ARG A 11 -2.77 -9.57 0.72
CA ARG A 11 -2.38 -9.49 -0.70
C ARG A 11 -3.17 -10.49 -1.53
N ALA A 12 -3.29 -11.72 -1.05
CA ALA A 12 -4.00 -12.79 -1.74
C ALA A 12 -5.48 -12.46 -2.03
N ILE A 13 -6.15 -11.73 -1.13
CA ILE A 13 -7.57 -11.39 -1.26
C ILE A 13 -7.82 -10.03 -1.91
N CYS A 14 -6.96 -9.04 -1.65
CA CYS A 14 -7.13 -7.68 -2.18
C CYS A 14 -6.57 -7.53 -3.59
N LEU A 15 -5.49 -8.26 -3.90
CA LEU A 15 -4.77 -8.19 -5.16
C LEU A 15 -4.69 -9.56 -5.85
N PRO A 16 -5.82 -10.27 -6.07
CA PRO A 16 -5.81 -11.53 -6.80
C PRO A 16 -5.22 -11.29 -8.20
N ASP A 17 -4.33 -12.18 -8.61
CA ASP A 17 -3.60 -12.10 -9.89
C ASP A 17 -2.79 -10.80 -10.07
N GLY A 18 -2.52 -10.08 -8.97
CA GLY A 18 -1.80 -8.81 -8.98
C GLY A 18 -2.63 -7.61 -9.44
N SER A 19 -3.97 -7.71 -9.40
CA SER A 19 -4.89 -6.63 -9.78
C SER A 19 -5.92 -6.37 -8.67
N ALA A 20 -6.43 -5.13 -8.59
CA ALA A 20 -7.37 -4.75 -7.53
C ALA A 20 -8.66 -5.58 -7.56
N ASN A 21 -8.99 -6.21 -6.42
CA ASN A 21 -10.27 -6.87 -6.24
C ASN A 21 -11.40 -5.85 -6.14
N LYS A 22 -12.18 -5.72 -7.22
CA LYS A 22 -13.32 -4.77 -7.31
C LYS A 22 -14.36 -4.91 -6.20
N LYS A 23 -14.49 -6.09 -5.57
CA LYS A 23 -15.42 -6.29 -4.44
C LYS A 23 -14.98 -5.58 -3.16
N LEU A 24 -13.68 -5.28 -3.05
CA LEU A 24 -13.04 -4.71 -1.87
C LEU A 24 -12.66 -3.22 -2.05
N VAL A 25 -12.76 -2.69 -3.26
CA VAL A 25 -12.59 -1.26 -3.55
C VAL A 25 -13.51 -0.42 -2.67
N GLY A 26 -12.95 0.61 -2.02
CA GLY A 26 -13.68 1.51 -1.13
C GLY A 26 -14.17 0.90 0.19
N LYS A 27 -13.84 -0.36 0.50
CA LYS A 27 -14.22 -0.99 1.77
C LYS A 27 -13.35 -0.51 2.93
N SER A 28 -13.87 -0.61 4.15
CA SER A 28 -13.15 -0.22 5.35
C SER A 28 -12.00 -1.18 5.66
N PRO A 29 -10.98 -0.75 6.43
CA PRO A 29 -9.91 -1.64 6.89
C PRO A 29 -10.42 -2.90 7.59
N SER A 30 -11.45 -2.78 8.43
CA SER A 30 -12.06 -3.94 9.10
C SER A 30 -12.65 -4.93 8.10
N ALA A 31 -13.34 -4.45 7.06
CA ALA A 31 -13.88 -5.33 6.02
C ALA A 31 -12.77 -6.05 5.23
N LEU A 32 -11.62 -5.41 5.00
CA LEU A 32 -10.46 -6.06 4.40
C LEU A 32 -9.88 -7.15 5.31
N LEU A 33 -9.74 -6.87 6.60
CA LEU A 33 -9.25 -7.82 7.61
C LEU A 33 -10.18 -9.03 7.71
N GLU A 34 -11.49 -8.81 7.81
CA GLU A 34 -12.50 -9.87 7.81
C GLU A 34 -12.43 -10.74 6.54
N ALA A 35 -12.36 -10.10 5.36
CA ALA A 35 -12.23 -10.81 4.09
C ALA A 35 -10.94 -11.64 3.99
N ALA A 36 -9.87 -11.21 4.68
CA ALA A 36 -8.61 -11.93 4.79
C ALA A 36 -8.59 -12.99 5.92
N GLY A 37 -9.69 -13.16 6.66
CA GLY A 37 -9.76 -14.04 7.83
C GLY A 37 -8.83 -13.63 8.98
N LEU A 38 -8.50 -12.33 9.06
CA LEU A 38 -7.65 -11.76 10.10
C LEU A 38 -8.49 -11.26 11.28
N PRO A 39 -7.97 -11.37 12.51
CA PRO A 39 -8.68 -10.90 13.69
C PRO A 39 -8.85 -9.38 13.63
N LEU A 40 -10.04 -8.92 14.04
CA LEU A 40 -10.32 -7.51 14.20
C LEU A 40 -9.75 -7.00 15.52
N PRO A 41 -8.96 -5.91 15.52
CA PRO A 41 -8.55 -5.27 16.75
C PRO A 41 -9.75 -4.64 17.46
N ALA A 42 -9.70 -4.54 18.79
CA ALA A 42 -10.78 -3.95 19.61
C ALA A 42 -11.15 -2.52 19.18
N LYS A 43 -10.17 -1.76 18.70
CA LYS A 43 -10.38 -0.46 18.06
C LYS A 43 -10.23 -0.60 16.56
N ALA A 44 -11.31 -0.33 15.83
CA ALA A 44 -11.32 -0.39 14.37
C ALA A 44 -10.23 0.53 13.75
N PRO A 45 -9.38 0.01 12.86
CA PRO A 45 -8.35 0.82 12.21
C PRO A 45 -8.98 1.69 11.12
N ARG A 46 -8.38 2.86 10.90
CA ARG A 46 -8.74 3.78 9.80
C ARG A 46 -7.90 3.56 8.53
N LEU A 47 -6.74 2.93 8.68
CA LEU A 47 -5.80 2.65 7.60
C LEU A 47 -4.97 1.41 7.99
N LEU A 48 -4.70 0.54 7.02
CA LEU A 48 -3.74 -0.54 7.15
C LEU A 48 -2.38 -0.08 6.60
N ILE A 49 -1.29 -0.46 7.28
CA ILE A 49 0.07 -0.08 6.88
C ILE A 49 0.95 -1.33 6.94
N ALA A 50 1.76 -1.54 5.92
CA ALA A 50 2.78 -2.58 5.87
C ALA A 50 4.09 -2.03 5.31
N VAL A 51 5.22 -2.50 5.82
CA VAL A 51 6.52 -2.29 5.17
C VAL A 51 6.72 -3.41 4.16
N VAL A 52 6.98 -3.08 2.91
CA VAL A 52 7.08 -4.03 1.79
C VAL A 52 8.25 -3.68 0.87
N ASP A 53 8.60 -4.62 0.00
CA ASP A 53 9.62 -4.40 -1.03
C ASP A 53 9.11 -3.49 -2.15
N ALA A 54 10.04 -2.83 -2.84
CA ALA A 54 9.76 -1.91 -3.95
C ALA A 54 8.96 -2.53 -5.10
N ASN A 55 9.12 -3.83 -5.35
CA ASN A 55 8.46 -4.54 -6.45
C ASN A 55 7.18 -5.28 -5.99
N ASP A 56 6.74 -5.08 -4.75
CA ASP A 56 5.50 -5.68 -4.23
C ASP A 56 4.28 -5.16 -5.00
N ARG A 57 3.30 -6.03 -5.25
CA ARG A 57 2.05 -5.65 -5.92
C ARG A 57 1.28 -4.59 -5.16
N TRP A 58 1.41 -4.52 -3.83
CA TRP A 58 0.85 -3.41 -3.07
C TRP A 58 1.35 -2.05 -3.53
N VAL A 59 2.60 -1.97 -3.99
CA VAL A 59 3.25 -0.76 -4.48
C VAL A 59 2.90 -0.48 -5.93
N THR A 60 2.99 -1.50 -6.79
CA THR A 60 2.86 -1.31 -8.25
C THR A 60 1.42 -1.29 -8.77
N CYS A 61 0.43 -1.66 -7.94
CA CYS A 61 -0.98 -1.72 -8.34
C CYS A 61 -1.79 -0.65 -7.61
N GLU A 62 -2.50 0.18 -8.36
CA GLU A 62 -3.50 1.07 -7.80
C GLU A 62 -4.67 0.24 -7.24
N GLN A 63 -4.84 0.28 -5.92
CA GLN A 63 -5.73 -0.62 -5.18
C GLN A 63 -7.08 -0.02 -4.82
N LEU A 64 -7.18 1.31 -4.69
CA LEU A 64 -8.41 2.03 -4.28
C LEU A 64 -9.00 1.49 -2.94
N MET A 65 -8.12 1.07 -2.03
CA MET A 65 -8.45 0.54 -0.71
C MET A 65 -7.67 1.31 0.39
N PRO A 66 -8.10 1.25 1.66
CA PRO A 66 -7.39 1.88 2.77
C PRO A 66 -6.22 1.01 3.26
N MET A 67 -5.29 0.70 2.35
CA MET A 67 -4.01 0.02 2.61
C MET A 67 -2.87 0.86 2.04
N LEU A 68 -1.91 1.24 2.89
CA LEU A 68 -0.74 2.03 2.52
C LEU A 68 0.54 1.20 2.66
N PRO A 69 1.15 0.74 1.56
CA PRO A 69 2.48 0.15 1.59
C PRO A 69 3.54 1.23 1.84
N ILE A 70 4.56 0.89 2.61
CA ILE A 70 5.73 1.73 2.85
C ILE A 70 6.95 0.98 2.36
N VAL A 71 7.67 1.58 1.42
CA VAL A 71 8.99 1.10 0.98
C VAL A 71 10.06 1.95 1.66
N LYS A 72 11.05 1.31 2.28
CA LYS A 72 12.19 2.00 2.87
C LYS A 72 13.29 2.19 1.83
N VAL A 73 13.85 3.38 1.77
CA VAL A 73 14.98 3.75 0.90
C VAL A 73 16.00 4.53 1.73
N ASN A 74 17.25 4.57 1.28
CA ASN A 74 18.36 5.15 2.04
C ASN A 74 18.45 6.68 1.93
N ASP A 75 18.00 7.24 0.80
CA ASP A 75 18.16 8.66 0.47
C ASP A 75 17.08 9.15 -0.51
N PHE A 76 17.12 10.46 -0.78
CA PHE A 76 16.18 11.13 -1.67
C PHE A 76 16.28 10.64 -3.12
N ASP A 77 17.48 10.46 -3.66
CA ASP A 77 17.66 10.07 -5.06
C ASP A 77 17.09 8.67 -5.32
N SER A 78 17.28 7.75 -4.37
CA SER A 78 16.64 6.44 -4.36
C SER A 78 15.11 6.53 -4.26
N ALA A 79 14.60 7.44 -3.42
CA ALA A 79 13.16 7.69 -3.27
C ALA A 79 12.55 8.20 -4.58
N LEU A 80 13.17 9.20 -5.21
CA LEU A 80 12.74 9.81 -6.45
C LEU A 80 12.75 8.79 -7.60
N THR A 81 13.82 8.02 -7.72
CA THR A 81 13.93 6.95 -8.73
C THR A 81 12.81 5.92 -8.58
N LEU A 82 12.54 5.50 -7.34
CA LEU A 82 11.46 4.55 -7.08
C LEU A 82 10.08 5.16 -7.33
N ALA A 83 9.84 6.40 -6.90
CA ALA A 83 8.57 7.09 -7.09
C ALA A 83 8.23 7.22 -8.58
N LEU A 84 9.19 7.64 -9.41
CA LEU A 84 9.01 7.73 -10.86
C LEU A 84 8.74 6.36 -11.49
N LYS A 85 9.41 5.29 -11.01
CA LYS A 85 9.17 3.93 -11.49
C LYS A 85 7.75 3.44 -11.15
N VAL A 86 7.28 3.71 -9.94
CA VAL A 86 5.96 3.22 -9.47
C VAL A 86 4.81 4.03 -10.08
N GLU A 87 5.04 5.31 -10.38
CA GLU A 87 4.07 6.18 -11.05
C GLU A 87 3.84 5.81 -12.52
N ASP A 88 4.79 5.08 -13.12
CA ASP A 88 4.71 4.50 -14.48
C ASP A 88 4.43 5.52 -15.60
N GLY A 89 4.77 6.80 -15.39
CA GLY A 89 4.60 7.87 -16.38
C GLY A 89 3.14 8.24 -16.64
N LEU A 90 2.24 7.94 -15.69
CA LEU A 90 0.81 8.25 -15.80
C LEU A 90 0.53 9.75 -15.62
N HIS A 91 1.48 10.48 -15.03
CA HIS A 91 1.43 11.89 -14.69
C HIS A 91 0.18 12.32 -13.91
N HIS A 92 -0.34 11.44 -13.06
CA HIS A 92 -1.61 11.70 -12.37
C HIS A 92 -1.43 12.52 -11.11
N THR A 93 -0.74 11.98 -10.09
CA THR A 93 -0.53 12.67 -8.82
C THR A 93 0.65 12.07 -8.07
N ALA A 94 1.51 12.95 -7.52
CA ALA A 94 2.56 12.60 -6.58
C ALA A 94 2.51 13.54 -5.38
N ILE A 95 2.96 13.06 -4.21
CA ILE A 95 2.97 13.82 -2.96
C ILE A 95 4.35 13.70 -2.33
N MET A 96 4.92 14.83 -1.90
CA MET A 96 6.16 14.88 -1.16
C MET A 96 5.97 15.64 0.15
N HIS A 97 6.40 15.03 1.25
CA HIS A 97 6.44 15.66 2.56
C HIS A 97 7.89 16.03 2.89
N SER A 98 8.23 17.32 2.75
CA SER A 98 9.57 17.85 3.02
C SER A 98 9.47 19.29 3.54
N GLN A 99 10.42 19.69 4.40
CA GLN A 99 10.65 21.10 4.75
C GLN A 99 11.81 21.70 3.96
N ASN A 100 12.55 20.87 3.21
CA ASN A 100 13.66 21.31 2.39
C ASN A 100 13.11 21.75 1.03
N VAL A 101 13.40 22.99 0.61
CA VAL A 101 12.93 23.52 -0.68
C VAL A 101 13.87 23.11 -1.83
N SER A 102 15.13 22.79 -1.53
CA SER A 102 16.13 22.39 -2.52
C SER A 102 16.09 20.92 -2.89
N ARG A 103 15.20 20.16 -2.25
CA ARG A 103 14.96 18.74 -2.47
C ARG A 103 13.47 18.49 -2.41
#